data_AF-A0A2I2ZP76-F1
#
_entry.id   AF-A0A2I2ZP76-F1
#
_cell.length_a   1.000
_cell.length_b   1.000
_cell.length_c   1.000
_cell.angle_alpha   90.00
_cell.angle_beta   90.00
_cell.angle_gamma   90.00
#
_symmetry.space_group_name_H-M   'P 1'
#
loop_
_entity.id
_entity.type
_entity.pdbx_description
1 polymer ?
#
loop_
_entity_poly.entity_id
_entity_poly.type
_entity_poly.pdbx_seq_one_letter_code
_entity_poly.pdbx_strand_id
1 'polypeptide(L)'
;MNQEKLAKLQAQVWIGGKGTPHRKKVVHRTAIVNMIKDDRTVIHFNNPKVQASLSANTFTITGHAEAKPITEMLPGILSQLGADSLTILEKLAEQFPWQVLDSKAPKPEDIDEEDDVLDPIEKSDKASKNEAK
;
A
#
# COMPACT_ATOMS: atom_id res chain seq x y z
N MET A 1 -3.08 0.89 -68.00
CA MET A 1 -3.53 0.36 -66.70
C MET A 1 -2.95 -1.04 -66.54
N ASN A 2 -1.99 -1.25 -65.62
CA ASN A 2 -1.26 -2.52 -65.51
C ASN A 2 -2.05 -3.48 -64.60
N GLN A 3 -2.63 -4.52 -65.19
CA GLN A 3 -3.54 -5.46 -64.53
C GLN A 3 -2.84 -6.35 -63.49
N GLU A 4 -1.56 -6.65 -63.67
CA GLU A 4 -0.81 -7.50 -62.73
C GLU A 4 -0.56 -6.82 -61.38
N LYS A 5 -0.31 -5.51 -61.39
CA LYS A 5 -0.16 -4.72 -60.15
C LYS A 5 -1.48 -4.65 -59.38
N LEU A 6 -2.61 -4.59 -60.09
CA LEU A 6 -3.94 -4.58 -59.50
C LEU A 6 -4.27 -5.94 -58.85
N ALA A 7 -3.95 -7.04 -59.54
CA ALA A 7 -4.15 -8.40 -59.03
C ALA A 7 -3.29 -8.69 -57.79
N LYS A 8 -2.02 -8.26 -57.77
CA LYS A 8 -1.16 -8.37 -56.58
C LYS A 8 -1.66 -7.55 -55.39
N LEU A 9 -2.21 -6.35 -55.64
CA LEU A 9 -2.80 -5.53 -54.59
C LEU A 9 -4.06 -6.18 -54.00
N GLN A 10 -4.92 -6.77 -54.84
CA GLN A 10 -6.13 -7.48 -54.39
C GLN A 10 -5.78 -8.75 -53.60
N ALA A 11 -4.71 -9.47 -53.97
CA ALA A 11 -4.23 -10.63 -53.21
C ALA A 11 -3.64 -10.26 -51.84
N GLN A 12 -3.01 -9.08 -51.73
CA GLN A 12 -2.48 -8.57 -50.46
C GLN A 12 -3.59 -8.00 -49.55
N VAL A 13 -4.68 -7.48 -50.14
CA VAL A 13 -5.89 -7.06 -49.43
C VAL A 13 -6.79 -8.25 -49.07
N TRP A 14 -6.57 -9.42 -49.66
CA TRP A 14 -7.17 -10.69 -49.21
C TRP A 14 -6.49 -11.16 -47.91
N ILE A 15 -6.76 -10.42 -46.83
CA ILE A 15 -6.50 -10.81 -45.45
C ILE A 15 -7.58 -11.83 -45.03
N GLY A 16 -7.74 -12.88 -45.85
CA GLY A 16 -8.73 -13.95 -45.68
C GLY A 16 -8.09 -15.22 -45.12
N GLY A 17 -7.05 -15.10 -44.31
CA GLY A 17 -6.57 -16.20 -43.48
C GLY A 17 -7.40 -16.27 -42.20
N LYS A 18 -7.79 -17.47 -41.75
CA LYS A 18 -8.44 -17.69 -40.45
C LYS A 18 -7.74 -16.81 -39.40
N GLY A 19 -8.44 -15.80 -38.90
CA GLY A 19 -7.89 -14.83 -37.97
C GLY A 19 -7.15 -15.57 -36.85
N THR A 20 -5.94 -15.12 -36.54
CA THR A 20 -5.15 -15.68 -35.42
C THR A 20 -6.07 -15.84 -34.21
N PRO A 21 -6.09 -17.02 -33.57
CA PRO A 21 -6.95 -17.25 -32.41
C PRO A 21 -6.74 -16.14 -31.39
N HIS A 22 -7.76 -15.29 -31.21
CA HIS A 22 -7.69 -14.26 -30.19
C HIS A 22 -7.77 -14.97 -28.84
N ARG A 23 -6.63 -15.01 -28.15
CA ARG A 23 -6.52 -15.65 -26.85
C ARG A 23 -7.46 -14.93 -25.88
N LYS A 24 -8.41 -15.68 -25.31
CA LYS A 24 -9.38 -15.14 -24.35
C LYS A 24 -8.63 -14.54 -23.16
N LYS A 25 -8.89 -13.27 -22.83
CA LYS A 25 -8.40 -12.63 -21.60
C LYS A 25 -9.11 -13.28 -20.41
N VAL A 26 -8.34 -13.86 -19.49
CA VAL A 26 -8.89 -14.47 -18.28
C VAL A 26 -9.17 -13.35 -17.27
N VAL A 27 -10.44 -13.22 -16.89
CA VAL A 27 -10.85 -12.31 -15.81
C VAL A 27 -10.72 -13.06 -14.50
N HIS A 28 -9.86 -12.57 -13.62
CA HIS A 28 -9.74 -13.12 -12.27
C HIS A 28 -10.65 -12.31 -11.34
N ARG A 29 -11.46 -13.02 -10.55
CA ARG A 29 -12.29 -12.38 -9.53
C ARG A 29 -11.45 -12.20 -8.27
N THR A 30 -10.85 -11.03 -8.14
CA THR A 30 -10.06 -10.65 -6.97
C THR A 30 -10.86 -9.68 -6.12
N ALA A 31 -10.91 -9.91 -4.80
CA ALA A 31 -11.62 -9.04 -3.87
C ALA A 31 -10.88 -7.72 -3.63
N ILE A 32 -9.54 -7.77 -3.55
CA ILE A 32 -8.67 -6.63 -3.21
C ILE A 32 -7.40 -6.64 -4.05
N VAL A 33 -7.00 -5.46 -4.55
CA VAL A 33 -5.68 -5.28 -5.16
C VAL A 33 -4.99 -4.12 -4.47
N ASN A 34 -3.75 -4.33 -4.04
CA ASN A 34 -2.93 -3.31 -3.41
C ASN A 34 -1.68 -3.09 -4.25
N MET A 35 -1.42 -1.83 -4.63
CA MET A 35 -0.14 -1.44 -5.22
C MET A 35 0.64 -0.66 -4.17
N ILE A 36 1.80 -1.18 -3.81
CA ILE A 36 2.62 -0.64 -2.72
C ILE A 36 3.70 0.22 -3.34
N LYS A 37 3.78 1.47 -2.89
CA LYS A 37 4.82 2.41 -3.31
C LYS A 37 5.94 2.44 -2.29
N ASP A 38 7.08 2.90 -2.75
CA ASP A 38 8.24 3.28 -1.94
C ASP A 38 7.94 4.44 -0.97
N ASP A 39 7.01 5.32 -1.34
CA ASP A 39 6.53 6.45 -0.51
C ASP A 39 5.74 6.04 0.75
N ARG A 40 5.71 4.76 1.14
CA ARG A 40 4.95 4.21 2.28
C ARG A 40 3.43 4.34 2.12
N THR A 41 2.98 4.65 0.92
CA THR A 41 1.56 4.72 0.56
C THR A 41 1.19 3.50 -0.27
N VAL A 42 -0.05 3.07 -0.12
CA VAL A 42 -0.64 1.97 -0.85
C VAL A 42 -1.79 2.52 -1.66
N ILE A 43 -1.80 2.25 -2.97
CA ILE A 43 -3.00 2.42 -3.78
C ILE A 43 -3.86 1.17 -3.57
N HIS A 44 -4.93 1.35 -2.81
CA HIS A 44 -5.90 0.31 -2.50
C HIS A 44 -7.04 0.33 -3.52
N PHE A 45 -7.35 -0.84 -4.06
CA PHE A 45 -8.53 -1.06 -4.88
C PHE A 45 -9.46 -2.04 -4.19
N ASN A 46 -10.68 -1.59 -3.88
CA ASN A 46 -11.74 -2.43 -3.35
C ASN A 46 -12.62 -2.96 -4.49
N ASN A 47 -12.78 -4.29 -4.55
CA ASN A 47 -13.51 -5.00 -5.60
C ASN A 47 -13.19 -4.54 -7.04
N PRO A 48 -11.91 -4.44 -7.45
CA PRO A 48 -11.58 -4.03 -8.81
C PRO A 48 -11.94 -5.10 -9.83
N LYS A 49 -12.17 -4.65 -11.06
CA LYS A 49 -12.20 -5.53 -12.23
C LYS A 49 -10.78 -5.76 -12.71
N VAL A 50 -10.33 -7.01 -12.66
CA VAL A 50 -8.97 -7.39 -13.07
C VAL A 50 -9.02 -8.23 -14.33
N GLN A 51 -8.36 -7.75 -15.38
CA GLN A 51 -8.05 -8.55 -16.56
C GLN A 51 -6.57 -8.91 -16.52
N ALA A 52 -6.25 -10.18 -16.73
CA ALA A 52 -4.86 -10.63 -16.72
C ALA A 52 -4.52 -11.39 -18.00
N SER A 53 -3.32 -11.15 -18.49
CA SER A 53 -2.66 -12.00 -19.48
C SER A 53 -1.39 -12.54 -18.85
N LEU A 54 -1.49 -13.75 -18.28
CA LEU A 54 -0.35 -14.43 -17.65
C LEU A 54 0.79 -14.67 -18.66
N SER A 55 0.47 -14.93 -19.92
CA SER A 55 1.49 -15.13 -20.95
C SER A 55 2.25 -13.87 -21.32
N ALA A 56 1.70 -12.69 -21.02
CA ALA A 56 2.31 -11.40 -21.29
C ALA A 56 2.70 -10.67 -20.00
N ASN A 57 2.61 -11.34 -18.84
CA ASN A 57 2.82 -10.75 -17.52
C ASN A 57 2.13 -9.38 -17.34
N THR A 58 0.95 -9.21 -17.96
CA THR A 58 0.23 -7.93 -18.01
C THR A 58 -1.06 -8.03 -17.24
N PHE A 59 -1.24 -7.13 -16.28
CA PHE A 59 -2.46 -6.99 -15.49
C PHE A 59 -3.08 -5.62 -15.78
N THR A 60 -4.35 -5.60 -16.12
CA THR A 60 -5.17 -4.40 -16.24
C THR A 60 -6.14 -4.38 -15.07
N ILE A 61 -6.02 -3.36 -14.23
CA ILE A 61 -6.84 -3.17 -13.04
C ILE A 61 -7.71 -1.94 -13.29
N THR A 62 -9.02 -2.09 -13.10
CA THR A 62 -9.98 -1.00 -13.27
C THR A 62 -10.92 -0.98 -12.07
N GLY A 63 -11.02 0.17 -11.41
CA GLY A 63 -11.84 0.33 -10.21
C GLY A 63 -11.51 1.63 -9.48
N HIS A 64 -12.19 1.86 -8.36
CA HIS A 64 -11.90 2.96 -7.47
C HIS A 64 -10.54 2.74 -6.80
N ALA A 65 -9.68 3.77 -6.85
CA ALA A 65 -8.34 3.76 -6.28
C ALA A 65 -8.29 4.73 -5.10
N GLU A 66 -7.93 4.22 -3.93
CA GLU A 66 -7.73 5.03 -2.73
C GLU A 66 -6.26 4.98 -2.32
N ALA A 67 -5.60 6.14 -2.28
CA ALA A 67 -4.27 6.24 -1.74
C ALA A 67 -4.36 6.33 -0.21
N LYS A 68 -3.91 5.29 0.48
CA LYS A 68 -3.89 5.21 1.95
C LYS A 68 -2.46 5.01 2.44
N PRO A 69 -2.06 5.57 3.59
CA PRO A 69 -0.79 5.23 4.20
C PRO A 69 -0.80 3.75 4.63
N ILE A 70 0.36 3.10 4.58
CA ILE A 70 0.45 1.67 4.92
C ILE A 70 0.01 1.37 6.37
N THR A 71 0.15 2.34 7.28
CA THR A 71 -0.29 2.25 8.68
C THR A 71 -1.78 1.94 8.83
N GLU A 72 -2.63 2.50 7.96
CA GLU A 72 -4.09 2.29 7.97
C GLU A 72 -4.50 0.93 7.41
N MET A 73 -3.59 0.24 6.71
CA MET A 73 -3.82 -1.07 6.10
C MET A 73 -3.23 -2.23 6.92
N LEU A 74 -2.63 -1.93 8.09
CA LEU A 74 -2.16 -2.93 9.05
C LEU A 74 -3.36 -3.56 9.80
N PRO A 75 -3.36 -4.88 10.08
CA PRO A 75 -2.33 -5.89 9.80
C PRO A 75 -2.48 -6.60 8.44
N GLY A 76 -3.57 -6.34 7.69
CA GLY A 76 -3.91 -7.11 6.49
C GLY A 76 -2.86 -7.02 5.37
N ILE A 77 -2.19 -5.88 5.24
CA ILE A 77 -1.13 -5.67 4.24
C ILE A 77 0.13 -6.51 4.50
N LEU A 78 0.39 -6.91 5.76
CA LEU A 78 1.57 -7.71 6.13
C LEU A 78 1.55 -9.07 5.44
N SER A 79 0.37 -9.69 5.34
CA SER A 79 0.20 -10.97 4.65
C SER A 79 0.47 -10.90 3.14
N GLN A 80 0.39 -9.71 2.54
CA GLN A 80 0.64 -9.51 1.11
C GLN A 80 2.09 -9.14 0.83
N LEU A 81 2.74 -8.47 1.78
CA LEU A 81 4.13 -8.03 1.68
C LEU A 81 5.16 -9.11 2.04
N GLY A 82 4.80 -10.06 2.91
CA GLY A 82 5.73 -11.13 3.31
C GLY A 82 7.03 -10.56 3.92
N ALA A 83 8.19 -10.97 3.39
CA ALA A 83 9.50 -10.55 3.89
C ALA A 83 9.78 -9.04 3.75
N ASP A 84 9.22 -8.41 2.72
CA ASP A 84 9.40 -6.97 2.48
C ASP A 84 8.66 -6.12 3.53
N SER A 85 7.67 -6.71 4.21
CA SER A 85 6.90 -6.02 5.24
C SER A 85 7.80 -5.48 6.37
N LEU A 86 8.82 -6.24 6.78
CA LEU A 86 9.73 -5.85 7.86
C LEU A 86 10.56 -4.63 7.48
N THR A 87 11.09 -4.60 6.26
CA THR A 87 11.89 -3.44 5.78
C THR A 87 11.06 -2.17 5.69
N ILE A 88 9.78 -2.29 5.30
CA ILE A 88 8.85 -1.17 5.21
C ILE A 88 8.42 -0.74 6.62
N LEU A 89 8.18 -1.70 7.53
CA LEU A 89 7.77 -1.44 8.91
C LEU A 89 8.92 -0.82 9.72
N GLU A 90 10.16 -1.25 9.51
CA GLU A 90 11.37 -0.70 10.12
C GLU A 90 11.54 0.77 9.70
N LYS A 91 11.49 1.06 8.39
CA LYS A 91 11.51 2.43 7.88
C LYS A 91 10.37 3.29 8.46
N LEU A 92 9.22 2.68 8.74
CA LEU A 92 8.08 3.35 9.34
C LEU A 92 8.30 3.63 10.82
N ALA A 93 8.84 2.67 11.56
CA ALA A 93 9.18 2.78 12.98
C ALA A 93 10.32 3.78 13.21
N GLU A 94 11.28 3.91 12.30
CA GLU A 94 12.36 4.93 12.37
C GLU A 94 11.84 6.38 12.35
N GLN A 95 10.68 6.63 11.72
CA GLN A 95 10.07 7.97 11.69
C GLN A 95 9.13 8.25 12.85
N PHE A 96 8.76 7.22 13.62
CA PHE A 96 8.12 7.41 14.91
C PHE A 96 9.25 7.58 15.95
N PRO A 97 9.51 8.80 16.48
CA PRO A 97 10.32 8.89 17.68
C PRO A 97 9.63 8.07 18.76
N TRP A 98 10.29 7.00 19.19
CA TRP A 98 9.88 6.20 20.34
C TRP A 98 9.96 7.08 21.58
N GLN A 99 8.94 7.90 21.84
CA GLN A 99 8.84 8.71 23.07
C GLN A 99 7.87 8.11 24.11
N VAL A 100 7.57 6.81 24.05
CA VAL A 100 6.61 6.20 25.01
C VAL A 100 7.08 4.87 25.61
N LEU A 101 8.34 4.43 25.43
CA LEU A 101 8.77 3.15 26.00
C LEU A 101 10.11 3.23 26.76
N ASP A 102 10.27 4.26 27.60
CA ASP A 102 11.03 4.14 28.85
C ASP A 102 10.09 3.78 30.02
N SER A 103 9.20 2.82 29.80
CA SER A 103 8.40 2.24 30.87
C SER A 103 8.22 0.74 30.65
N LYS A 104 9.20 0.03 31.24
CA LYS A 104 9.04 -1.26 31.93
C LYS A 104 9.08 -2.54 31.08
N ALA A 105 10.30 -3.01 30.84
CA ALA A 105 10.64 -4.43 30.98
C ALA A 105 11.81 -4.55 31.99
N PRO A 106 11.63 -5.22 33.15
CA PRO A 106 12.71 -5.38 34.14
C PRO A 106 13.87 -6.19 33.56
N LYS A 107 15.04 -5.56 33.42
CA LYS A 107 16.32 -6.28 33.50
C LYS A 107 16.77 -6.23 34.97
N PRO A 108 17.18 -7.37 35.56
CA PRO A 108 17.76 -7.35 36.89
C PRO A 108 19.15 -6.72 36.83
N GLU A 109 19.35 -5.78 37.76
CA GLU A 109 20.62 -5.50 38.44
C GLU A 109 21.70 -4.77 37.61
N ASP A 110 21.81 -3.44 37.77
CA ASP A 110 22.85 -2.83 38.61
C ASP A 110 22.86 -1.29 38.55
N ILE A 111 22.62 -0.67 39.73
CA ILE A 111 23.38 0.43 40.37
C ILE A 111 23.28 1.88 39.80
N ASP A 112 22.65 2.71 40.65
CA ASP A 112 22.94 4.09 41.08
C ASP A 112 22.75 5.35 40.19
N GLU A 113 21.83 6.18 40.71
CA GLU A 113 21.99 7.61 41.06
C GLU A 113 22.03 8.70 39.96
N GLU A 114 21.00 9.58 40.00
CA GLU A 114 21.05 11.06 39.97
C GLU A 114 20.12 11.78 38.96
N ASP A 115 19.18 12.55 39.56
CA ASP A 115 18.58 13.83 39.19
C ASP A 115 18.32 14.19 37.71
N ASP A 116 17.03 14.41 37.38
CA ASP A 116 16.55 15.74 36.94
C ASP A 116 15.02 15.74 36.77
N VAL A 117 14.31 16.15 37.83
CA VAL A 117 12.87 16.45 37.78
C VAL A 117 12.71 17.84 37.15
N LEU A 118 12.31 17.90 35.87
CA LEU A 118 11.89 19.15 35.22
C LEU A 118 10.38 19.36 35.40
N ASP A 119 10.04 20.34 36.24
CA ASP A 119 8.69 20.76 36.61
C ASP A 119 7.81 21.18 35.40
N PRO A 120 6.59 20.62 35.24
CA PRO A 120 5.63 21.16 34.29
C PRO A 120 4.91 22.37 34.90
N ILE A 121 5.29 23.54 34.39
CA ILE A 121 4.62 24.83 34.56
C ILE A 121 3.12 24.71 34.26
N GLU A 122 2.32 24.93 35.30
CA GLU A 122 1.25 25.92 35.36
C GLU A 122 0.30 26.01 34.15
N LYS A 123 -0.86 25.34 34.26
CA LYS A 123 -2.14 25.88 33.77
C LYS A 123 -3.34 25.10 34.31
N SER A 124 -4.22 25.84 35.00
CA SER A 124 -5.67 25.64 35.25
C SER A 124 -5.96 26.05 36.70
N ASP A 125 -5.75 27.31 37.08
CA ASP A 125 -6.69 28.42 36.95
C ASP A 125 -8.09 28.16 37.58
N LYS A 126 -8.24 28.75 38.78
CA LYS A 126 -9.44 29.37 39.38
C LYS A 126 -10.64 28.56 39.91
N ALA A 127 -10.85 28.81 41.21
CA ALA A 127 -12.11 28.99 41.95
C ALA A 127 -12.94 27.71 42.25
N SER A 128 -13.44 27.47 43.45
CA SER A 128 -14.07 28.42 44.37
C SER A 128 -13.97 27.97 45.83
N LYS A 129 -13.77 28.98 46.68
CA LYS A 129 -13.83 28.97 48.13
C LYS A 129 -15.28 28.79 48.61
N ASN A 130 -15.52 27.90 49.56
CA ASN A 130 -16.50 28.14 50.63
C ASN A 130 -16.17 27.31 51.89
N GLU A 131 -15.37 27.95 52.73
CA GLU A 131 -15.47 27.91 54.17
C GLU A 131 -16.93 28.10 54.62
N ALA A 132 -17.44 27.20 55.47
CA ALA A 132 -18.32 27.56 56.58
C ALA A 132 -18.49 26.38 57.55
N LYS A 133 -18.37 26.73 58.84
CA LYS A 133 -18.74 26.01 60.07
C LYS A 133 -19.92 25.04 59.97
#